data_AF-A0A536W511-F1
#
_entry.id   AF-A0A536W511-F1
#
_cell.length_a   1.000
_cell.length_b   1.000
_cell.length_c   1.000
_cell.angle_alpha   90.00
_cell.angle_beta   90.00
_cell.angle_gamma   90.00
#
_symmetry.space_group_name_H-M   'P 1'
#
loop_
_entity.id
_entity.type
_entity.pdbx_description
1 polymer ?
#
loop_
_entity_poly.entity_id
_entity_poly.type
_entity_poly.pdbx_seq_one_letter_code
_entity_poly.pdbx_strand_id
1 'polypeptide(L)' 'GNFGFNAQTEAYGDLVEMGVVDPTKVARTALQNAASVAGLLLTTEAMVAELVEEKEGASPGGHGMGGMGGMPGMDM' A
#
# COMPACT_ATOMS: atom_id res chain seq x y z
N GLY A 1 18.51 -9.80 22.06
CA GLY A 1 19.81 -9.17 22.36
C GLY A 1 19.57 -7.69 22.43
N ASN A 2 20.13 -7.02 23.43
CA ASN A 2 19.88 -5.59 23.67
C ASN A 2 20.84 -4.67 22.91
N PHE A 3 21.91 -5.22 22.34
CA PHE A 3 22.88 -4.46 21.57
C PHE A 3 22.29 -4.05 20.22
N GLY A 4 22.30 -2.75 19.91
CA GLY A 4 21.79 -2.22 18.66
C GLY A 4 22.21 -0.78 18.40
N PHE A 5 21.64 -0.17 17.38
CA PHE A 5 21.94 1.19 16.94
C PHE A 5 20.91 2.17 17.47
N ASN A 6 21.36 3.20 18.18
CA ASN A 6 20.51 4.31 18.60
C ASN A 6 20.54 5.41 17.52
N ALA A 7 19.44 5.57 16.80
CA ALA A 7 19.34 6.53 15.71
C ALA A 7 19.35 8.00 16.17
N GLN A 8 19.09 8.29 17.45
CA GLN A 8 19.14 9.66 17.97
C GLN A 8 20.58 10.11 18.24
N THR A 9 21.44 9.19 18.66
CA THR A 9 22.85 9.47 19.04
C THR A 9 23.86 8.93 18.04
N GLU A 10 23.39 8.19 17.02
CA GLU A 10 24.19 7.53 15.99
C GLU A 10 25.25 6.56 16.56
N ALA A 11 25.00 5.99 17.74
CA ALA A 11 25.92 5.10 18.44
C ALA A 11 25.37 3.69 18.59
N TYR A 12 26.28 2.71 18.62
CA TYR A 12 25.96 1.33 18.98
C TYR A 12 26.16 1.07 20.47
N GLY A 13 25.27 0.30 21.09
CA GLY A 13 25.37 -0.06 22.50
C GLY A 13 24.14 -0.81 23.00
N ASP A 14 24.00 -0.94 24.32
CA ASP A 14 22.80 -1.51 24.93
C ASP A 14 21.62 -0.53 24.82
N LEU A 15 20.63 -0.88 24.01
CA LEU A 15 19.47 -0.05 23.73
C LEU A 15 18.55 0.10 24.96
N VAL A 16 18.53 -0.87 25.88
CA VAL A 16 17.72 -0.82 27.08
C VAL A 16 18.32 0.19 28.06
N GLU A 17 19.64 0.18 28.27
CA GLU A 17 20.33 1.18 29.08
C GLU A 17 20.21 2.59 28.49
N MET A 18 20.19 2.71 27.16
CA MET A 18 19.97 3.98 26.45
C MET A 18 18.50 4.43 26.43
N GLY A 19 17.57 3.64 26.97
CA GLY A 19 16.14 3.97 27.03
C GLY A 19 15.37 3.77 25.72
N VAL A 20 15.96 3.12 24.72
CA VAL A 20 15.33 2.76 23.44
C VAL A 20 14.69 1.38 23.59
N VAL A 21 13.41 1.37 23.98
CA VAL A 21 12.69 0.13 24.32
C VAL A 21 11.54 -0.11 23.33
N ASP A 22 11.55 -1.28 22.68
CA ASP A 22 10.46 -1.75 21.84
C ASP A 22 9.60 -2.80 22.58
N PRO A 23 8.26 -2.65 22.64
CA PRO A 23 7.41 -3.64 23.27
C PRO A 23 7.49 -5.00 22.57
N THR A 24 7.57 -6.09 23.33
CA THR A 24 7.64 -7.47 22.80
C THR A 24 6.51 -7.79 21.83
N LYS A 25 5.30 -7.26 22.08
CA LYS A 25 4.15 -7.44 21.20
C LYS A 25 4.38 -6.83 19.82
N VAL A 26 5.00 -5.65 19.74
CA VAL A 26 5.28 -4.95 18.48
C VAL A 26 6.26 -5.76 17.63
N ALA A 27 7.41 -6.13 18.21
CA ALA A 27 8.42 -6.92 17.50
C ALA A 27 7.87 -8.26 17.00
N ARG A 28 7.10 -8.97 17.86
CA ARG A 28 6.51 -10.26 17.50
C ARG A 28 5.48 -10.13 16.37
N THR A 29 4.56 -9.18 16.49
CA THR A 29 3.50 -8.99 15.49
C THR A 29 4.08 -8.53 14.16
N ALA A 30 5.11 -7.65 14.17
CA ALA A 30 5.79 -7.23 12.95
C ALA A 30 6.40 -8.41 12.20
N LEU A 31 7.16 -9.27 12.89
CA LEU A 31 7.76 -10.47 12.29
C LEU A 31 6.71 -11.46 11.77
N GLN A 32 5.64 -11.69 12.52
CA GLN A 32 4.57 -12.60 12.12
C GLN A 32 3.84 -12.10 10.87
N ASN A 33 3.52 -10.81 10.81
CA ASN A 33 2.86 -10.22 9.65
C ASN A 33 3.78 -10.23 8.43
N ALA A 34 5.07 -9.91 8.61
CA ALA A 34 6.06 -9.98 7.54
C ALA A 34 6.20 -11.40 6.99
N ALA A 35 6.30 -12.41 7.87
CA ALA A 35 6.36 -13.81 7.46
C ALA A 35 5.09 -14.26 6.72
N SER A 36 3.92 -13.78 7.14
CA SER A 36 2.64 -14.06 6.46
C SER A 36 2.63 -13.52 5.03
N VAL A 37 2.99 -12.25 4.83
CA VAL A 37 3.05 -11.63 3.49
C VAL A 37 4.13 -12.28 2.63
N ALA A 38 5.32 -12.53 3.19
CA ALA A 38 6.39 -13.22 2.48
C ALA A 38 5.98 -14.63 2.05
N GLY A 39 5.27 -15.36 2.91
CA GLY A 39 4.71 -16.67 2.59
C GLY A 39 3.77 -16.60 1.39
N LEU A 40 2.81 -15.67 1.40
CA LEU A 40 1.90 -15.45 0.27
C LEU A 40 2.66 -15.13 -1.02
N LEU A 41 3.63 -14.21 -0.98
CA LEU A 41 4.41 -13.82 -2.16
C LEU A 41 5.24 -14.96 -2.74
N LEU A 42 5.87 -15.78 -1.88
CA LEU A 42 6.73 -16.88 -2.34
C LEU A 42 5.93 -18.04 -2.95
N THR A 43 4.69 -18.26 -2.51
CA THR A 43 3.85 -19.36 -3.00
C THR A 43 2.87 -18.95 -4.10
N THR A 44 2.85 -17.67 -4.50
CA THR A 44 1.97 -17.18 -5.57
C THR A 44 2.71 -17.23 -6.91
N GLU A 45 2.25 -18.09 -7.82
CA GLU A 45 2.89 -18.29 -9.13
C GLU A 45 2.55 -17.21 -10.16
N ALA A 46 1.37 -16.58 -10.04
CA ALA A 46 0.92 -15.53 -10.96
C ALA A 46 0.04 -14.50 -10.25
N MET A 47 0.17 -13.25 -10.66
CA MET A 47 -0.70 -12.14 -10.27
C MET A 47 -1.30 -11.53 -11.53
N VAL A 48 -2.62 -11.40 -11.56
CA VAL A 48 -3.35 -10.72 -12.63
C VAL A 48 -3.82 -9.38 -12.09
N ALA A 49 -3.50 -8.30 -12.80
CA ALA A 49 -3.97 -6.96 -12.49
C ALA A 49 -4.57 -6.33 -13.75
N GLU A 50 -5.65 -5.58 -13.58
CA GLU A 50 -6.24 -4.77 -14.64
C GLU A 50 -5.53 -3.42 -14.70
N LEU A 51 -5.26 -2.95 -15.92
CA LEU A 51 -4.76 -1.59 -16.12
C LEU A 51 -5.88 -0.61 -15.79
N VAL A 52 -5.52 0.47 -15.08
CA VAL A 52 -6.44 1.59 -14.91
C VAL A 52 -6.65 2.22 -16.28
N GLU A 53 -7.86 2.14 -16.80
CA GLU A 53 -8.21 2.86 -18.03
C GLU A 53 -8.18 4.37 -17.76
N GLU A 54 -7.45 5.11 -18.59
CA GLU A 54 -7.59 6.57 -18.62
C GLU A 54 -9.01 6.87 -19.12
N LYS A 55 -9.86 7.40 -18.24
CA LYS A 55 -11.11 8.02 -18.68
C LYS A 55 -10.76 9.26 -19.50
N GLU A 56 -10.97 9.22 -20.81
CA GLU A 56 -11.05 10.44 -21.61
C GLU A 56 -12.16 11.32 -21.02
N GLY A 57 -11.79 12.45 -20.42
CA GLY A 57 -12.74 13.47 -19.97
C GLY A 57 -12.76 13.76 -18.47
N ALA A 58 -11.60 14.09 -17.88
CA ALA A 58 -11.55 14.92 -16.69
C ALA A 58 -10.91 16.28 -17.01
N SER A 59 -11.53 17.03 -17.93
CA SER A 59 -11.24 18.47 -18.07
C SER A 59 -12.04 19.25 -17.02
N PRO A 60 -11.39 19.95 -16.08
CA PRO A 60 -12.08 20.79 -15.10
C PRO A 60 -12.49 22.10 -15.76
N GLY A 61 -13.66 22.14 -16.39
CA GLY A 61 -14.22 23.38 -16.90
C GLY A 61 -15.29 23.16 -17.95
N GLY A 62 -16.56 23.33 -17.56
CA GLY A 62 -17.66 23.36 -18.52
C GLY A 62 -19.02 23.22 -17.85
N HIS A 63 -19.52 24.30 -17.25
CA HIS A 63 -20.95 24.44 -17.00
C HIS A 63 -21.68 24.43 -18.35
N GLY A 64 -22.52 23.43 -18.62
CA GLY A 64 -23.21 23.34 -19.90
C GLY A 64 -24.40 22.39 -19.87
N MET A 65 -25.58 22.97 -19.68
CA MET A 65 -26.89 22.34 -19.86
C MET A 65 -27.05 21.65 -21.22
N GLY A 66 -27.82 20.55 -21.22
CA GLY A 66 -28.79 20.29 -22.29
C GLY A 66 -28.55 19.04 -23.13
N GLY A 67 -29.60 18.22 -23.26
CA GLY A 67 -29.72 17.33 -24.42
C GLY A 67 -30.30 15.95 -24.16
N MET A 68 -31.58 15.90 -23.79
CA MET A 68 -32.46 14.77 -24.11
C MET A 68 -32.42 14.48 -25.62
N GLY A 69 -32.23 13.23 -26.04
CA GLY A 69 -32.69 12.78 -27.36
C GLY A 69 -31.83 11.75 -28.07
N GLY A 70 -32.41 10.57 -28.34
CA GLY A 70 -32.05 9.79 -29.53
C GLY A 70 -31.86 8.29 -29.31
N MET A 71 -32.97 7.56 -29.23
CA MET A 71 -33.01 6.17 -29.72
C MET A 71 -33.89 6.18 -30.99
N PRO A 72 -33.33 5.89 -32.18
CA PRO A 72 -33.88 4.77 -32.97
C PRO A 72 -32.90 4.08 -33.95
N GLY A 73 -33.21 2.82 -34.32
CA GLY A 73 -32.73 2.13 -35.53
C GLY A 73 -31.63 1.07 -35.27
N MET A 74 -31.90 -0.23 -35.11
CA MET A 74 -32.40 -1.25 -36.06
C MET A 74 -31.36 -1.68 -37.13
N ASP A 75 -31.11 -3.00 -37.13
CA ASP A 75 -30.61 -3.86 -38.22
C ASP A 75 -29.08 -3.98 -38.48
N MET A 76 -28.46 -4.99 -37.84
CA MET A 76 -27.94 -6.20 -38.51
C MET A 76 -27.77 -7.35 -37.52
#